data_AF-E0VPQ8-F1
#
_entry.id   AF-E0VPQ8-F1
#
_cell.length_a   1.000
_cell.length_b   1.000
_cell.length_c   1.000
_cell.angle_alpha   90.00
_cell.angle_beta   90.00
_cell.angle_gamma   90.00
#
_symmetry.space_group_name_H-M   'P 1'
#
loop_
_entity.id
_entity.type
_entity.pdbx_description
1 polymer ?
#
loop_
_entity_poly.entity_id
_entity_poly.type
_entity_poly.pdbx_seq_one_letter_code
_entity_poly.pdbx_strand_id
1 'polypeptide(L)'
;MIVFTVTSGLPTRPSSSAIEDDDSSSIIYRLNSNNGAACILISTDGLIDFDYDTTLGEKREKPIYLPEVFETRGNCERPDDAYMDVIWEGYKWSVYFSKTPGGEHWYVSKMELTLDPTAVTKIFEHIKKAPREYKFTTPTEHTQMLFPTPVGKSYKCSEDIVIEMKDENLLAKISLRQLKMQPFIFKKDDFGPEFVCSPGGAKSYRDETAPIAVGSTLAVITLLTVAGYGVYRYMKVKKVQYDAME
;
A
#
# COMPACT_ATOMS: atom_id res chain seq x y z
N MET A 1 -10.93 -68.69 15.83
CA MET A 1 -11.71 -67.59 15.24
C MET A 1 -10.92 -66.32 15.45
N ILE A 2 -10.11 -65.91 14.48
CA ILE A 2 -9.21 -64.76 14.56
C ILE A 2 -9.70 -63.75 13.51
N VAL A 3 -10.17 -62.60 13.98
CA VAL A 3 -10.69 -61.52 13.14
C VAL A 3 -9.55 -60.54 12.88
N PHE A 4 -9.15 -60.38 11.62
CA PHE A 4 -8.24 -59.32 11.18
C PHE A 4 -9.07 -58.09 10.81
N THR A 5 -8.84 -56.97 11.50
CA THR A 5 -9.37 -55.64 11.11
C THR A 5 -8.27 -54.86 10.37
N VAL A 6 -8.53 -54.55 9.11
CA VAL A 6 -7.70 -53.70 8.26
C VAL A 6 -8.05 -52.24 8.54
N THR A 7 -7.13 -51.48 9.13
CA THR A 7 -7.25 -50.02 9.27
C THR A 7 -6.63 -49.35 8.04
N SER A 8 -7.48 -48.78 7.18
CA SER A 8 -7.08 -47.94 6.07
C SER A 8 -6.64 -46.56 6.58
N GLY A 9 -5.34 -46.27 6.55
CA GLY A 9 -4.81 -44.93 6.76
C GLY A 9 -5.03 -44.04 5.53
N LEU A 10 -5.70 -42.90 5.72
CA LEU A 10 -5.76 -41.83 4.71
C LEU A 10 -4.47 -40.99 4.74
N PRO A 11 -4.01 -40.44 3.60
CA PRO A 11 -2.79 -39.65 3.52
C PRO A 11 -3.01 -38.24 4.08
N THR A 12 -2.10 -37.81 4.96
CA THR A 12 -2.06 -36.46 5.55
C THR A 12 -1.67 -35.42 4.50
N ARG A 13 -2.58 -34.47 4.25
CA ARG A 13 -2.36 -33.28 3.43
C ARG A 13 -1.53 -32.26 4.22
N PRO A 14 -0.51 -31.62 3.66
CA PRO A 14 0.20 -30.55 4.36
C PRO A 14 -0.74 -29.35 4.51
N SER A 15 -1.11 -29.04 5.75
CA SER A 15 -1.85 -27.84 6.13
C SER A 15 -0.84 -26.76 6.49
N SER A 16 -0.76 -25.71 5.67
CA SER A 16 -0.12 -24.46 6.07
C SER A 16 -1.14 -23.70 6.92
N SER A 17 -0.91 -23.66 8.24
CA SER A 17 -1.79 -22.99 9.19
C SER A 17 -1.46 -21.49 9.27
N ALA A 18 -2.45 -20.64 9.04
CA ALA A 18 -2.44 -19.25 9.48
C ALA A 18 -2.20 -19.22 11.01
N ILE A 19 -1.33 -18.33 11.46
CA ILE A 19 -1.11 -18.05 12.88
C ILE A 19 -1.99 -16.85 13.22
N GLU A 20 -2.98 -17.06 14.10
CA GLU A 20 -3.79 -16.00 14.68
C GLU A 20 -3.00 -15.32 15.81
N ASP A 21 -2.87 -13.99 15.76
CA ASP A 21 -2.28 -13.17 16.84
C ASP A 21 -3.41 -12.61 17.73
N ASP A 22 -3.25 -12.76 19.04
CA ASP A 22 -4.25 -12.62 20.13
C ASP A 22 -4.78 -11.18 20.40
N ASP A 23 -4.71 -10.25 19.46
CA ASP A 23 -5.18 -8.86 19.71
C ASP A 23 -5.80 -8.12 18.50
N SER A 24 -6.03 -8.80 17.38
CA SER A 24 -6.87 -8.25 16.30
C SER A 24 -7.28 -9.37 15.36
N SER A 25 -8.50 -9.30 14.81
CA SER A 25 -9.00 -10.23 13.78
C SER A 25 -8.29 -10.07 12.43
N SER A 26 -6.96 -9.94 12.41
CA SER A 26 -6.15 -9.72 11.21
C SER A 26 -5.36 -10.98 10.85
N ILE A 27 -5.42 -11.36 9.58
CA ILE A 27 -4.77 -12.56 9.05
C ILE A 27 -3.31 -12.23 8.72
N ILE A 28 -2.38 -13.08 9.17
CA ILE A 28 -0.95 -12.92 8.88
C ILE A 28 -0.57 -13.77 7.65
N TYR A 29 -0.20 -13.08 6.58
CA TYR A 29 0.45 -13.62 5.39
C TYR A 29 1.96 -13.69 5.63
N ARG A 30 2.52 -14.90 5.61
CA ARG A 30 3.93 -15.17 5.92
C ARG A 30 4.64 -15.83 4.74
N LEU A 31 5.74 -15.22 4.29
CA LEU A 31 6.68 -15.83 3.37
C LEU A 31 7.97 -16.20 4.12
N ASN A 32 8.33 -17.48 4.06
CA ASN A 32 9.58 -17.98 4.62
C ASN A 32 10.69 -17.98 3.58
N SER A 33 11.91 -17.72 4.02
CA SER A 33 13.13 -17.90 3.23
C SER A 33 13.50 -19.39 3.14
N ASN A 34 14.44 -19.73 2.26
CA ASN A 34 14.97 -21.10 2.10
C ASN A 34 15.53 -21.69 3.41
N ASN A 35 15.94 -20.83 4.34
CA ASN A 35 16.46 -21.22 5.66
C ASN A 35 15.36 -21.45 6.71
N GLY A 36 14.08 -21.38 6.33
CA GLY A 36 12.92 -21.56 7.22
C GLY A 36 12.52 -20.33 8.03
N ALA A 37 13.40 -19.32 8.14
CA ALA A 37 13.09 -18.05 8.82
C ALA A 37 12.08 -17.20 8.01
N ALA A 38 11.23 -16.47 8.71
CA ALA A 38 10.33 -15.50 8.08
C ALA A 38 11.13 -14.42 7.34
N CYS A 39 10.73 -14.13 6.10
CA CYS A 39 11.33 -13.06 5.30
C CYS A 39 10.39 -11.86 5.15
N ILE A 40 9.12 -12.13 4.83
CA ILE A 40 8.09 -11.10 4.65
C ILE A 40 6.90 -11.50 5.51
N LEU A 41 6.42 -10.55 6.30
CA LEU A 41 5.18 -10.65 7.06
C LEU A 41 4.26 -9.51 6.67
N ILE A 42 3.01 -9.83 6.37
CA ILE A 42 1.94 -8.85 6.15
C ILE A 42 0.75 -9.30 6.99
N SER A 43 0.28 -8.44 7.89
CA SER A 43 -0.99 -8.57 8.58
C SER A 43 -1.91 -7.44 8.14
N THR A 44 -3.09 -7.77 7.65
CA THR A 44 -4.08 -6.76 7.26
C THR A 44 -5.45 -7.41 7.14
N ASP A 45 -6.48 -6.62 7.41
CA ASP A 45 -7.83 -6.92 6.95
C ASP A 45 -8.04 -6.17 5.62
N GLY A 46 -8.02 -6.91 4.51
CA GLY A 46 -8.03 -6.34 3.18
C GLY A 46 -9.31 -6.64 2.41
N LEU A 47 -9.81 -5.63 1.70
CA LEU A 47 -10.95 -5.72 0.79
C LEU A 47 -10.53 -5.23 -0.60
N ILE A 48 -10.86 -6.00 -1.63
CA ILE A 48 -10.64 -5.65 -3.03
C ILE A 48 -11.99 -5.34 -3.67
N ASP A 49 -12.18 -4.10 -4.10
CA ASP A 49 -13.36 -3.63 -4.81
C ASP A 49 -13.06 -3.49 -6.31
N PHE A 50 -13.82 -4.22 -7.14
CA PHE A 50 -13.71 -4.12 -8.59
C PHE A 50 -14.80 -3.22 -9.16
N ASP A 51 -14.40 -2.19 -9.89
CA ASP A 51 -15.30 -1.29 -10.62
C ASP A 51 -15.29 -1.69 -12.10
N TYR A 52 -16.43 -2.18 -12.62
CA TYR A 52 -16.53 -2.65 -14.00
C TYR A 52 -17.82 -2.24 -14.71
N ASP A 53 -17.75 -2.16 -16.03
CA ASP A 53 -18.91 -1.91 -16.90
C ASP A 53 -19.49 -3.22 -17.44
N THR A 54 -20.80 -3.37 -17.34
CA THR A 54 -21.55 -4.48 -17.95
C THR A 54 -21.83 -4.27 -19.43
N THR A 55 -22.20 -5.32 -20.17
CA THR A 55 -22.63 -5.24 -21.58
C THR A 55 -23.79 -4.27 -21.82
N LEU A 56 -24.62 -4.02 -20.80
CA LEU A 56 -25.74 -3.07 -20.82
C LEU A 56 -25.31 -1.61 -20.58
N GLY A 57 -24.02 -1.37 -20.31
CA GLY A 57 -23.49 -0.03 -20.01
C GLY A 57 -23.67 0.41 -18.56
N GLU A 58 -24.16 -0.46 -17.68
CA GLU A 58 -24.25 -0.21 -16.24
C GLU A 58 -22.89 -0.40 -15.57
N LYS A 59 -22.55 0.49 -14.64
CA LYS A 59 -21.41 0.32 -13.73
C LYS A 59 -21.82 -0.55 -12.55
N ARG A 60 -21.00 -1.54 -12.23
CA ARG A 60 -21.16 -2.41 -11.07
C ARG A 60 -19.89 -2.47 -10.25
N GLU A 61 -20.08 -2.65 -8.96
CA GLU A 61 -19.03 -2.82 -7.96
C GLU A 61 -19.14 -4.23 -7.40
N LYS A 62 -18.00 -4.91 -7.25
CA LYS A 62 -17.95 -6.24 -6.64
C LYS A 62 -16.84 -6.30 -5.58
N PRO A 63 -17.20 -6.32 -4.28
CA PRO A 63 -16.24 -6.48 -3.19
C PRO A 63 -15.81 -7.94 -3.02
N ILE A 64 -14.52 -8.17 -2.75
CA ILE A 64 -13.93 -9.46 -2.41
C ILE A 64 -12.96 -9.28 -1.24
N TYR A 65 -13.15 -10.04 -0.16
CA TYR A 65 -12.23 -10.03 0.97
C TYR A 65 -10.94 -10.81 0.64
N LEU A 66 -9.82 -10.39 1.23
CA LEU A 66 -8.61 -11.20 1.21
C LEU A 66 -8.87 -12.57 1.87
N PRO A 67 -8.26 -13.65 1.36
CA PRO A 67 -8.57 -15.00 1.79
C PRO A 67 -7.98 -15.33 3.16
N GLU A 68 -8.66 -16.21 3.88
CA GLU A 68 -8.11 -16.94 5.03
C GLU A 68 -7.28 -18.15 4.59
N VAL A 69 -7.64 -18.78 3.46
CA VAL A 69 -6.95 -19.95 2.90
C VAL A 69 -6.20 -19.53 1.63
N PHE A 70 -4.88 -19.51 1.71
CA PHE A 70 -4.01 -19.04 0.63
C PHE A 70 -2.71 -19.84 0.55
N GLU A 71 -2.03 -19.72 -0.59
CA GLU A 71 -0.66 -20.16 -0.82
C GLU A 71 0.24 -18.93 -0.98
N THR A 72 1.34 -18.86 -0.22
CA THR A 72 2.34 -17.80 -0.38
C THR A 72 3.50 -18.27 -1.25
N ARG A 73 3.88 -17.47 -2.25
CA ARG A 73 5.11 -17.61 -3.01
C ARG A 73 5.90 -16.30 -2.96
N GLY A 74 7.16 -16.31 -3.36
CA GLY A 74 7.93 -15.08 -3.37
C GLY A 74 9.42 -15.33 -3.48
N ASN A 75 10.19 -14.25 -3.39
CA ASN A 75 11.64 -14.31 -3.38
C ASN A 75 12.20 -13.21 -2.45
N CYS A 76 13.23 -13.60 -1.69
CA CYS A 76 13.95 -12.79 -0.72
C CYS A 76 15.47 -12.92 -0.80
N GLU A 77 15.97 -13.60 -1.83
CA GLU A 77 17.41 -13.89 -1.98
C GLU A 77 18.21 -12.64 -2.34
N ARG A 78 17.56 -11.63 -2.93
CA ARG A 78 18.21 -10.37 -3.28
C ARG A 78 18.25 -9.45 -2.05
N PRO A 79 19.36 -8.75 -1.81
CA PRO A 79 19.51 -7.90 -0.64
C PRO A 79 18.60 -6.67 -0.71
N ASP A 80 18.30 -6.17 -1.90
CA ASP A 80 17.63 -4.88 -2.11
C ASP A 80 16.21 -5.00 -2.65
N ASP A 81 15.82 -6.17 -3.14
CA ASP A 81 14.49 -6.44 -3.71
C ASP A 81 13.91 -7.71 -3.12
N ALA A 82 12.63 -7.68 -2.79
CA ALA A 82 11.88 -8.86 -2.40
C ALA A 82 10.45 -8.77 -2.92
N TYR A 83 9.79 -9.90 -3.10
CA TYR A 83 8.36 -9.91 -3.43
C TYR A 83 7.65 -11.08 -2.78
N MET A 84 6.35 -10.90 -2.55
CA MET A 84 5.46 -11.93 -2.05
C MET A 84 4.19 -11.97 -2.90
N ASP A 85 3.83 -13.17 -3.31
CA ASP A 85 2.59 -13.50 -3.98
C ASP A 85 1.69 -14.24 -2.99
N VAL A 86 0.48 -13.74 -2.78
CA VAL A 86 -0.60 -14.43 -2.07
C VAL A 86 -1.55 -14.96 -3.12
N ILE A 87 -1.72 -16.28 -3.20
CA ILE A 87 -2.48 -16.97 -4.25
C ILE A 87 -3.66 -17.71 -3.62
N TRP A 88 -4.87 -17.50 -4.13
CA TRP A 88 -6.08 -18.17 -3.69
C TRP A 88 -7.09 -18.25 -4.83
N GLU A 89 -7.88 -19.32 -4.96
CA GLU A 89 -9.05 -19.43 -5.85
C GLU A 89 -8.96 -18.83 -7.29
N GLY A 90 -7.77 -18.78 -7.91
CA GLY A 90 -7.55 -18.15 -9.23
C GLY A 90 -7.24 -16.65 -9.20
N TYR A 91 -6.92 -16.12 -8.02
CA TYR A 91 -6.42 -14.79 -7.75
C TYR A 91 -4.96 -14.88 -7.30
N LYS A 92 -4.17 -13.87 -7.65
CA LYS A 92 -2.81 -13.69 -7.18
C LYS A 92 -2.57 -12.22 -6.86
N TRP A 93 -2.37 -11.91 -5.58
CA TRP A 93 -1.96 -10.59 -5.12
C TRP A 93 -0.44 -10.58 -4.88
N SER A 94 0.27 -9.80 -5.67
CA SER A 94 1.72 -9.68 -5.65
C SER A 94 2.13 -8.33 -5.08
N VAL A 95 2.91 -8.33 -4.00
CA VAL A 95 3.46 -7.13 -3.37
C VAL A 95 4.98 -7.14 -3.55
N TYR A 96 5.50 -6.05 -4.11
CA TYR A 96 6.92 -5.90 -4.40
C TYR A 96 7.54 -4.87 -3.46
N PHE A 97 8.67 -5.24 -2.86
CA PHE A 97 9.41 -4.43 -1.91
C PHE A 97 10.80 -4.12 -2.46
N SER A 98 11.25 -2.89 -2.28
CA SER A 98 12.60 -2.46 -2.65
C SER A 98 13.20 -1.60 -1.54
N LYS A 99 14.53 -1.60 -1.43
CA LYS A 99 15.27 -0.69 -0.56
C LYS A 99 15.63 0.60 -1.30
N THR A 100 15.67 1.72 -0.57
CA THR A 100 16.19 2.98 -1.11
C THR A 100 17.70 2.86 -1.36
N PRO A 101 18.25 3.61 -2.33
CA PRO A 101 19.71 3.73 -2.48
C PRO A 101 20.34 4.15 -1.14
N GLY A 102 21.27 3.34 -0.62
CA GLY A 102 21.84 3.50 0.72
C GLY A 102 21.30 2.52 1.78
N GLY A 103 20.22 1.79 1.48
CA GLY A 103 19.74 0.67 2.31
C GLY A 103 19.13 1.06 3.65
N GLU A 104 18.85 2.34 3.88
CA GLU A 104 18.30 2.85 5.15
C GLU A 104 16.81 2.58 5.30
N HIS A 105 16.06 2.68 4.19
CA HIS A 105 14.61 2.51 4.16
C HIS A 105 14.22 1.44 3.13
N TRP A 106 13.11 0.77 3.39
CA TRP A 106 12.39 -0.05 2.43
C TRP A 106 11.05 0.60 2.10
N TYR A 107 10.53 0.30 0.93
CA TYR A 107 9.22 0.75 0.47
C TYR A 107 8.59 -0.33 -0.41
N VAL A 108 7.26 -0.27 -0.56
CA VAL A 108 6.53 -1.05 -1.56
C VAL A 108 6.66 -0.34 -2.90
N SER A 109 7.29 -1.01 -3.87
CA SER A 109 7.57 -0.44 -5.19
C SER A 109 6.36 -0.53 -6.12
N LYS A 110 5.60 -1.62 -6.03
CA LYS A 110 4.33 -1.81 -6.76
C LYS A 110 3.50 -2.90 -6.11
N MET A 111 2.19 -2.85 -6.37
CA MET A 111 1.28 -3.95 -6.10
C MET A 111 0.61 -4.36 -7.41
N GLU A 112 0.48 -5.67 -7.60
CA GLU A 112 -0.17 -6.27 -8.75
C GLU A 112 -1.23 -7.27 -8.28
N LEU A 113 -2.38 -7.27 -8.93
CA LEU A 113 -3.45 -8.24 -8.72
C LEU A 113 -3.76 -8.90 -10.06
N THR A 114 -3.51 -10.20 -10.12
CA THR A 114 -3.79 -11.03 -11.30
C THR A 114 -5.01 -11.90 -11.05
N LEU A 115 -5.91 -11.96 -12.03
CA LEU A 115 -7.09 -12.82 -12.00
C LEU A 115 -7.06 -13.77 -13.18
N ASP A 116 -7.17 -15.06 -12.89
CA ASP A 116 -7.31 -16.11 -13.87
C ASP A 116 -8.70 -16.06 -14.53
N PRO A 117 -8.84 -16.51 -15.79
CA PRO A 117 -10.12 -16.51 -16.50
C PRO A 117 -11.26 -17.21 -15.74
N THR A 118 -10.94 -18.25 -14.95
CA THR A 118 -11.92 -18.99 -14.15
C THR A 118 -12.42 -18.21 -12.94
N ALA A 119 -11.60 -17.34 -12.36
CA ALA A 119 -12.02 -16.43 -11.30
C ALA A 119 -12.88 -15.30 -11.89
N VAL A 120 -12.46 -14.76 -13.04
CA VAL A 120 -13.17 -13.70 -13.76
C VAL A 120 -14.62 -14.08 -14.04
N THR A 121 -14.88 -15.28 -14.54
CA THR A 121 -16.24 -15.73 -14.86
C THR A 121 -17.14 -15.87 -13.64
N LYS A 122 -16.58 -16.06 -12.44
CA LYS A 122 -17.34 -16.13 -11.18
C LYS A 122 -17.68 -14.74 -10.63
N ILE A 123 -16.80 -13.76 -10.85
CA ILE A 123 -16.92 -12.42 -10.26
C ILE A 123 -17.74 -11.50 -11.16
N PHE A 124 -17.41 -11.50 -12.45
CA PHE A 124 -17.90 -10.52 -13.40
C PHE A 124 -19.05 -11.10 -14.21
N GLU A 125 -20.26 -10.85 -13.75
CA GLU A 125 -21.46 -11.14 -14.53
C GLU A 125 -21.60 -10.12 -15.68
N HIS A 126 -21.86 -10.61 -16.90
CA HIS A 126 -22.13 -9.78 -18.07
C HIS A 126 -21.02 -8.77 -18.43
N ILE A 127 -19.75 -9.15 -18.27
CA ILE A 127 -18.63 -8.28 -18.62
C ILE A 127 -18.58 -7.99 -20.13
N LYS A 128 -18.29 -6.74 -20.52
CA LYS A 128 -18.19 -6.30 -21.92
C LYS A 128 -17.14 -7.06 -22.74
N LYS A 129 -16.05 -7.50 -22.10
CA LYS A 129 -14.90 -8.15 -22.73
C LYS A 129 -14.88 -9.65 -22.37
N ALA A 130 -14.44 -10.49 -23.29
CA ALA A 130 -14.31 -11.93 -23.07
C ALA A 130 -13.39 -12.25 -21.86
N PRO A 131 -13.65 -13.35 -21.13
CA PRO A 131 -12.85 -13.74 -19.98
C PRO A 131 -11.41 -14.06 -20.42
N ARG A 132 -10.48 -13.24 -19.96
CA ARG A 132 -9.03 -13.38 -20.13
C ARG A 132 -8.35 -13.26 -18.77
N GLU A 133 -7.04 -13.45 -18.74
CA GLU A 133 -6.24 -13.07 -17.57
C GLU A 133 -6.23 -11.54 -17.47
N TYR A 134 -6.61 -10.99 -16.31
CA TYR A 134 -6.56 -9.56 -16.03
C TYR A 134 -5.44 -9.26 -15.04
N LYS A 135 -4.65 -8.22 -15.30
CA LYS A 135 -3.51 -7.84 -14.46
C LYS A 135 -3.61 -6.38 -14.03
N PHE A 136 -4.26 -6.16 -12.90
CA PHE A 136 -4.36 -4.85 -12.27
C PHE A 136 -3.01 -4.49 -11.66
N THR A 137 -2.46 -3.34 -12.03
CA THR A 137 -1.18 -2.85 -11.48
C THR A 137 -1.37 -1.45 -10.93
N THR A 138 -0.70 -1.12 -9.83
CA THR A 138 -0.65 0.25 -9.31
C THR A 138 -0.09 1.21 -10.38
N PRO A 139 -0.66 2.41 -10.58
CA PRO A 139 -0.17 3.37 -11.56
C PRO A 139 1.32 3.66 -11.34
N THR A 140 2.12 3.46 -12.38
CA THR A 140 3.56 3.77 -12.39
C THR A 140 3.87 5.25 -12.56
N GLU A 141 2.84 6.12 -12.53
CA GLU A 141 3.02 7.57 -12.67
C GLU A 141 3.74 8.12 -11.44
N HIS A 142 5.04 8.42 -11.64
CA HIS A 142 6.01 8.95 -10.69
C HIS A 142 6.26 8.04 -9.47
N THR A 143 7.15 7.03 -9.60
CA THR A 143 7.88 6.34 -8.51
C THR A 143 7.26 6.52 -7.12
N GLN A 144 6.06 5.98 -6.92
CA GLN A 144 5.36 6.10 -5.65
C GLN A 144 6.03 5.12 -4.70
N MET A 145 6.89 5.65 -3.82
CA MET A 145 7.41 4.88 -2.69
C MET A 145 6.28 4.71 -1.69
N LEU A 146 5.52 3.62 -1.82
CA LEU A 146 4.43 3.33 -0.90
C LEU A 146 5.03 2.84 0.42
N PHE A 147 4.62 3.44 1.53
CA PHE A 147 4.98 3.00 2.88
C PHE A 147 6.50 3.01 3.20
N PRO A 148 7.21 4.14 2.96
CA PRO A 148 8.63 4.22 3.26
C PRO A 148 8.87 3.99 4.76
N THR A 149 9.69 3.00 5.09
CA THR A 149 9.90 2.54 6.46
C THR A 149 11.36 2.20 6.69
N PRO A 150 11.97 2.55 7.83
CA PRO A 150 13.36 2.18 8.13
C PRO A 150 13.57 0.65 8.12
N VAL A 151 14.70 0.19 7.58
CA VAL A 151 15.05 -1.23 7.57
C VAL A 151 15.14 -1.78 9.00
N GLY A 152 14.54 -2.95 9.22
CA GLY A 152 14.44 -3.61 10.53
C GLY A 152 13.25 -3.18 11.39
N LYS A 153 12.44 -2.21 10.92
CA LYS A 153 11.15 -1.84 11.54
C LYS A 153 9.97 -2.37 10.74
N SER A 154 8.85 -2.62 11.44
CA SER A 154 7.57 -2.93 10.82
C SER A 154 6.77 -1.66 10.56
N TYR A 155 6.14 -1.53 9.40
CA TYR A 155 5.18 -0.47 9.14
C TYR A 155 3.86 -0.83 9.82
N LYS A 156 3.24 0.10 10.55
CA LYS A 156 1.92 -0.08 11.16
C LYS A 156 1.03 1.12 10.87
N CYS A 157 -0.17 0.87 10.38
CA CYS A 157 -1.18 1.89 10.16
C CYS A 157 -2.55 1.41 10.58
N SER A 158 -3.20 2.19 11.44
CA SER A 158 -4.56 1.89 11.92
C SER A 158 -5.64 2.52 11.03
N GLU A 159 -5.27 3.51 10.22
CA GLU A 159 -6.17 4.12 9.22
C GLU A 159 -6.33 3.22 7.99
N ASP A 160 -7.51 3.27 7.38
CA ASP A 160 -7.81 2.55 6.15
C ASP A 160 -7.02 3.15 4.97
N ILE A 161 -6.20 2.32 4.31
CA ILE A 161 -5.40 2.74 3.16
C ILE A 161 -6.02 2.20 1.88
N VAL A 162 -6.42 3.09 0.97
CA VAL A 162 -6.97 2.74 -0.34
C VAL A 162 -5.91 2.91 -1.42
N ILE A 163 -5.60 1.82 -2.12
CA ILE A 163 -4.68 1.81 -3.26
C ILE A 163 -5.47 1.46 -4.52
N GLU A 164 -5.36 2.32 -5.52
CA GLU A 164 -6.00 2.10 -6.82
C GLU A 164 -5.03 1.37 -7.76
N MET A 165 -5.55 0.35 -8.44
CA MET A 165 -4.85 -0.46 -9.44
C MET A 165 -5.69 -0.46 -10.73
N LYS A 166 -5.02 -0.45 -11.87
CA LYS A 166 -5.69 -0.34 -13.17
C LYS A 166 -5.22 -1.44 -14.12
N ASP A 167 -6.16 -2.00 -14.88
CA ASP A 167 -5.91 -2.85 -16.04
C ASP A 167 -6.68 -2.31 -17.23
N GLU A 168 -5.98 -1.69 -18.18
CA GLU A 168 -6.59 -1.00 -19.35
C GLU A 168 -7.69 0.00 -18.97
N ASN A 169 -8.96 -0.44 -18.99
CA ASN A 169 -10.16 0.37 -18.70
C ASN A 169 -10.90 -0.08 -17.44
N LEU A 170 -10.40 -1.12 -16.74
CA LEU A 170 -10.96 -1.60 -15.49
C LEU A 170 -10.16 -1.03 -14.32
N LEU A 171 -10.87 -0.71 -13.24
CA LEU A 171 -10.28 -0.20 -12.01
C LEU A 171 -10.55 -1.20 -10.89
N ALA A 172 -9.52 -1.47 -10.09
CA ALA A 172 -9.62 -2.23 -8.87
C ALA A 172 -9.06 -1.38 -7.73
N LYS A 173 -9.75 -1.34 -6.61
CA LYS A 173 -9.30 -0.63 -5.40
C LYS A 173 -9.05 -1.67 -4.33
N ILE A 174 -7.87 -1.66 -3.73
CA ILE A 174 -7.58 -2.47 -2.55
C ILE A 174 -7.55 -1.56 -1.32
N SER A 175 -8.44 -1.86 -0.38
CA SER A 175 -8.57 -1.20 0.91
C SER A 175 -7.89 -2.07 1.96
N LEU A 176 -6.80 -1.58 2.53
CA LEU A 176 -6.00 -2.27 3.55
C LEU A 176 -6.29 -1.64 4.91
N ARG A 177 -6.93 -2.37 5.81
CA ARG A 177 -7.22 -1.95 7.18
C ARG A 177 -6.25 -2.58 8.16
N GLN A 178 -5.95 -1.85 9.23
CA GLN A 178 -5.03 -2.28 10.30
C GLN A 178 -3.72 -2.84 9.73
N LEU A 179 -3.19 -2.20 8.69
CA LEU A 179 -2.06 -2.70 7.94
C LEU A 179 -0.82 -2.73 8.82
N LYS A 180 -0.24 -3.91 9.00
CA LYS A 180 1.06 -4.12 9.60
C LYS A 180 1.92 -4.97 8.67
N MET A 181 3.06 -4.46 8.21
CA MET A 181 3.90 -5.23 7.28
C MET A 181 5.37 -4.97 7.47
N GLN A 182 6.17 -5.99 7.18
CA GLN A 182 7.62 -5.92 7.24
C GLN A 182 8.26 -6.92 6.26
N PRO A 183 9.01 -6.43 5.26
CA PRO A 183 9.91 -7.24 4.45
C PRO A 183 11.32 -7.31 5.08
N PHE A 184 12.21 -8.07 4.43
CA PHE A 184 13.63 -8.17 4.77
C PHE A 184 13.89 -8.57 6.23
N ILE A 185 13.12 -9.53 6.72
CA ILE A 185 13.30 -10.10 8.04
C ILE A 185 14.44 -11.14 7.98
N PHE A 186 15.46 -10.98 8.83
CA PHE A 186 16.66 -11.83 8.80
C PHE A 186 16.95 -12.58 10.10
N LYS A 187 16.42 -12.13 11.25
CA LYS A 187 16.86 -12.59 12.59
C LYS A 187 15.75 -13.05 13.52
N LYS A 188 14.51 -12.60 13.31
CA LYS A 188 13.35 -12.90 14.16
C LYS A 188 12.25 -13.42 13.27
N ASP A 189 11.43 -14.33 13.76
CA ASP A 189 10.28 -14.84 12.99
C ASP A 189 9.03 -13.96 13.12
N ASP A 190 9.14 -12.84 13.85
CA ASP A 190 8.06 -11.92 14.17
C ASP A 190 8.36 -10.49 13.72
N PHE A 191 7.33 -9.64 13.75
CA PHE A 191 7.47 -8.22 13.47
C PHE A 191 8.51 -7.55 14.40
N GLY A 192 9.37 -6.75 13.79
CA GLY A 192 10.28 -5.83 14.44
C GLY A 192 9.56 -4.60 15.02
N PRO A 193 10.32 -3.67 15.61
CA PRO A 193 9.78 -2.45 16.21
C PRO A 193 8.87 -1.69 15.25
N GLU A 194 7.74 -1.20 15.77
CA GLU A 194 6.71 -0.56 14.96
C GLU A 194 7.12 0.86 14.52
N PHE A 195 6.84 1.20 13.27
CA PHE A 195 6.93 2.51 12.66
C PHE A 195 5.53 2.90 12.21
N VAL A 196 4.93 3.84 12.95
CA VAL A 196 3.55 4.24 12.77
C VAL A 196 3.42 5.21 11.58
N CYS A 197 2.38 5.05 10.78
CA CYS A 197 2.09 5.95 9.67
C CYS A 197 1.80 7.39 10.13
N SER A 198 2.18 8.37 9.31
CA SER A 198 1.82 9.78 9.52
C SER A 198 0.33 9.99 9.18
N PRO A 199 -0.38 10.94 9.82
CA PRO A 199 -1.76 11.25 9.49
C PRO A 199 -1.89 11.57 7.99
N GLY A 200 -2.64 10.77 7.23
CA GLY A 200 -2.72 10.86 5.76
C GLY A 200 -2.16 9.67 4.97
N GLY A 201 -1.69 8.62 5.65
CA GLY A 201 -1.39 7.30 5.07
C GLY A 201 -0.19 7.25 4.11
N ALA A 202 -0.18 6.26 3.22
CA ALA A 202 0.94 5.90 2.32
C ALA A 202 1.43 7.04 1.41
N LYS A 203 0.53 7.97 1.06
CA LYS A 203 0.78 9.07 0.12
C LYS A 203 1.25 10.36 0.81
N SER A 204 1.11 10.44 2.14
CA SER A 204 1.42 11.64 2.93
C SER A 204 2.93 11.90 3.08
N TYR A 205 3.80 10.98 2.64
CA TYR A 205 5.24 11.25 2.55
C TYR A 205 5.61 12.21 1.39
N ARG A 206 4.66 12.62 0.54
CA ARG A 206 4.92 13.79 -0.31
C ARG A 206 5.08 14.98 0.61
N ASP A 207 6.26 15.60 0.53
CA ASP A 207 6.73 16.75 1.28
C ASP A 207 5.74 17.92 1.25
N GLU A 208 4.69 17.88 2.08
CA GLU A 208 3.78 19.01 2.30
C GLU A 208 4.43 20.08 3.19
N THR A 209 5.53 19.73 3.85
CA THR A 209 6.27 20.65 4.72
C THR A 209 7.06 21.67 3.88
N ALA A 210 7.68 21.26 2.78
CA ALA A 210 8.43 22.15 1.91
C ALA A 210 7.58 23.32 1.33
N PRO A 211 6.43 23.11 0.65
CA PRO A 211 5.66 24.21 0.09
C PRO A 211 5.05 25.12 1.17
N ILE A 212 4.65 24.57 2.32
CA ILE A 212 4.12 25.36 3.43
C ILE A 212 5.22 26.23 4.07
N ALA A 213 6.41 25.68 4.30
CA ALA A 213 7.54 26.42 4.86
C ALA A 213 8.05 27.51 3.89
N VAL A 214 8.16 27.20 2.60
CA VAL A 214 8.60 28.17 1.59
C VAL A 214 7.53 29.24 1.35
N GLY A 215 6.25 28.87 1.29
CA GLY A 215 5.15 29.82 1.09
C GLY A 215 4.98 30.79 2.25
N SER A 216 5.07 30.29 3.49
CA SER A 216 4.92 31.12 4.69
C SER A 216 6.08 32.08 4.89
N THR A 217 7.32 31.63 4.70
CA THR A 217 8.51 32.50 4.80
C THR A 217 8.48 33.60 3.74
N LEU A 218 8.11 33.28 2.50
CA LEU A 218 7.97 34.26 1.42
C LEU A 218 6.86 35.28 1.70
N ALA A 219 5.72 34.86 2.26
CA ALA A 219 4.63 35.77 2.64
C ALA A 219 5.06 36.76 3.74
N VAL A 220 5.78 36.28 4.76
CA VAL A 220 6.26 37.15 5.86
C VAL A 220 7.28 38.16 5.36
N ILE A 221 8.25 37.74 4.53
CA ILE A 221 9.29 38.62 3.99
C ILE A 221 8.67 39.69 3.07
N THR A 222 7.71 39.31 2.23
CA THR A 222 7.01 40.28 1.36
C THR A 222 6.18 41.29 2.14
N LEU A 223 5.50 40.88 3.22
CA LEU A 223 4.77 41.82 4.09
C LEU A 223 5.72 42.79 4.81
N LEU A 224 6.83 42.29 5.37
CA LEU A 224 7.81 43.13 6.06
C LEU A 224 8.45 44.15 5.12
N THR A 225 8.77 43.76 3.89
CA THR A 225 9.36 44.68 2.90
C THR A 225 8.38 45.76 2.46
N VAL A 226 7.13 45.41 2.17
CA VAL A 226 6.09 46.38 1.77
C VAL A 226 5.74 47.32 2.92
N ALA A 227 5.51 46.79 4.12
CA ALA A 227 5.20 47.60 5.30
C ALA A 227 6.37 48.50 5.68
N GLY A 228 7.61 47.97 5.69
CA GLY A 228 8.82 48.74 5.96
C GLY A 228 9.02 49.88 4.97
N TYR A 229 8.82 49.61 3.67
CA TYR A 229 8.88 50.65 2.64
C TYR A 229 7.76 51.69 2.79
N GLY A 230 6.54 51.27 3.11
CA GLY A 230 5.40 52.15 3.36
C GLY A 230 5.65 53.11 4.53
N VAL A 231 6.15 52.59 5.65
CA VAL A 231 6.52 53.39 6.83
C VAL A 231 7.68 54.33 6.52
N TYR A 232 8.72 53.85 5.83
CA TYR A 232 9.85 54.68 5.41
C TYR A 232 9.40 55.86 4.52
N ARG A 233 8.57 55.58 3.51
CA ARG A 233 8.00 56.60 2.62
C ARG A 233 7.14 57.59 3.39
N TYR A 234 6.30 57.12 4.31
CA TYR A 234 5.44 57.98 5.12
C TYR A 234 6.25 58.96 5.97
N MET A 235 7.35 58.51 6.58
CA MET A 235 8.19 59.38 7.41
C MET A 235 9.11 60.31 6.60
N LYS A 236 9.56 59.90 5.41
CA LYS A 236 10.55 60.67 4.62
C LYS A 236 9.93 61.61 3.59
N VAL A 237 8.73 61.33 3.08
CA VAL A 237 8.04 62.23 2.17
C VAL A 237 7.33 63.30 3.00
N LYS A 238 8.00 64.43 3.24
CA LYS A 238 7.33 65.64 3.74
C LYS A 238 6.24 66.03 2.75
N LYS A 239 5.01 66.23 3.25
CA LYS A 239 3.90 66.77 2.45
C LYS A 239 4.36 68.11 1.88
N VAL A 240 4.45 68.22 0.55
CA VAL A 240 4.65 69.51 -0.12
C VAL A 240 3.39 70.32 0.17
N GLN A 241 3.52 71.39 0.96
CA GLN A 241 2.45 72.37 1.07
C GLN A 241 2.42 73.14 -0.25
N TYR A 242 1.33 73.00 -0.99
CA TYR A 242 0.98 73.99 -1.99
C TYR A 242 0.47 75.20 -1.21
N ASP A 243 1.33 76.19 -1.00
CA ASP A 243 0.86 77.53 -0.64
C ASP A 243 -0.13 77.94 -1.73
N ALA A 244 -1.38 78.17 -1.31
CA ALA A 244 -2.38 78.78 -2.16
C ALA A 244 -1.86 80.18 -2.52
N MET A 245 -1.71 80.40 -3.83
CA MET A 245 -1.43 81.71 -4.40
C MET A 245 -2.55 82.67 -4.01
N GLU A 246 -2.20 83.76 -3.32
CA GLU A 246 -3.01 84.97 -3.21
C GLU A 246 -2.68 85.91 -4.37
#